data_AF-U7Q932-F1
#
_entry.id   AF-U7Q932-F1
#
_cell.length_a   1.000
_cell.length_b   1.000
_cell.length_c   1.000
_cell.angle_alpha   90.00
_cell.angle_beta   90.00
_cell.angle_gamma   90.00
#
_symmetry.space_group_name_H-M   'P 1'
#
loop_
_entity.id
_entity.type
_entity.pdbx_description
1 polymer ?
#
loop_
_entity_poly.entity_id
_entity_poly.type
_entity_poly.pdbx_seq_one_letter_code
_entity_poly.pdbx_strand_id
1 'polypeptide(L)'
;TVGSVVSKTFTIENNGTADLTLSELTLPTGLTLAGTFPTVIAAGSQGTFDVQLDTNTANTFNGELSFTTNDTDENPFNFAVSGVVSPNPVPEISVIQNTTNIADNTGTFDFGTSTVGSVVSKTFTIENNGT
;
A
#
# COMPACT_ATOMS: atom_id res chain seq x y z
N THR A 1 -0.41 -1.52 2.47
CA THR A 1 -1.22 -1.30 3.68
C THR A 1 -0.57 -0.22 4.52
N VAL A 2 -1.31 0.37 5.45
CA VAL A 2 -0.80 1.43 6.34
C VAL A 2 0.44 0.93 7.11
N GLY A 3 1.46 1.78 7.20
CA GLY A 3 2.69 1.53 7.96
C GLY A 3 3.70 0.61 7.27
N SER A 4 3.41 0.09 6.07
CA SER A 4 4.39 -0.67 5.29
C SER A 4 5.33 0.27 4.54
N VAL A 5 6.64 0.00 4.55
CA VAL A 5 7.57 0.74 3.70
C VAL A 5 7.42 0.27 2.26
N VAL A 6 7.08 1.19 1.35
CA VAL A 6 7.00 0.92 -0.08
C VAL A 6 7.89 1.92 -0.80
N SER A 7 8.94 1.42 -1.45
CA SER A 7 9.88 2.21 -2.25
C SER A 7 9.99 1.64 -3.66
N LYS A 8 10.20 2.52 -4.65
CA LYS A 8 10.42 2.18 -6.05
C LYS A 8 11.65 2.91 -6.58
N THR A 9 12.56 2.16 -7.17
CA THR A 9 13.71 2.69 -7.90
C THR A 9 13.31 3.02 -9.33
N PHE A 10 13.61 4.24 -9.76
CA PHE A 10 13.53 4.68 -11.14
C PHE A 10 14.92 4.78 -11.74
N THR A 11 15.06 4.35 -12.99
CA THR A 11 16.30 4.48 -13.77
C THR A 11 16.08 5.53 -14.86
N ILE A 12 17.01 6.48 -14.96
CA ILE A 12 17.08 7.46 -16.05
C ILE A 12 18.27 7.07 -16.92
N GLU A 13 18.02 6.85 -18.21
CA GLU A 13 19.05 6.52 -19.19
C GLU A 13 19.36 7.75 -20.04
N ASN A 14 20.62 8.18 -20.07
CA ASN A 14 21.08 9.17 -21.02
C ASN A 14 21.56 8.46 -22.29
N ASN A 15 20.65 8.33 -23.26
CA ASN A 15 20.93 7.72 -24.55
C ASN A 15 21.61 8.68 -25.54
N GLY A 16 21.86 9.93 -25.12
CA GLY A 16 22.54 10.94 -25.90
C GLY A 16 24.06 10.81 -25.86
N THR A 17 24.71 11.73 -26.58
CA THR A 17 26.18 11.80 -26.71
C THR A 17 26.81 12.91 -25.87
N ALA A 18 26.01 13.68 -25.12
CA ALA A 18 26.43 14.74 -24.21
C ALA A 18 25.91 14.49 -22.79
N ASP A 19 26.45 15.20 -21.80
CA ASP A 19 25.98 15.11 -20.42
C ASP A 19 24.53 15.61 -20.27
N LEU A 20 23.69 14.78 -19.65
CA LEU A 20 22.32 15.09 -19.30
C LEU A 20 22.30 15.71 -17.90
N THR A 21 21.92 16.98 -17.79
CA THR A 21 21.83 17.70 -16.51
C THR A 21 20.39 17.74 -16.02
N LEU A 22 20.16 17.39 -14.75
CA LEU A 22 18.83 17.23 -14.16
C LEU A 22 18.68 18.10 -12.91
N SER A 23 17.50 18.68 -12.70
CA SER A 23 17.21 19.54 -11.55
C SER A 23 15.71 19.62 -11.23
N GLU A 24 15.35 20.29 -10.14
CA GLU A 24 13.95 20.61 -9.78
C GLU A 24 13.00 19.40 -9.75
N LEU A 25 13.44 18.29 -9.13
CA LEU A 25 12.57 17.13 -8.93
C LEU A 25 11.35 17.52 -8.08
N THR A 26 10.17 17.34 -8.66
CA THR A 26 8.87 17.55 -8.01
C THR A 26 8.16 16.21 -7.87
N LEU A 27 7.71 15.91 -6.65
CA LEU A 27 6.92 14.73 -6.33
C LEU A 27 5.52 15.16 -5.88
N PRO A 28 4.46 14.43 -6.27
CA PRO A 28 3.12 14.71 -5.79
C PRO A 28 2.99 14.35 -4.31
N THR A 29 1.99 14.95 -3.65
CA THR A 29 1.68 14.67 -2.24
C THR A 29 1.50 13.17 -2.00
N GLY A 30 2.14 12.66 -0.95
CA GLY A 30 2.14 11.24 -0.59
C GLY A 30 3.35 10.47 -1.12
N LEU A 31 4.23 11.11 -1.88
CA LEU A 31 5.53 10.56 -2.28
C LEU A 31 6.67 11.41 -1.74
N THR A 32 7.77 10.77 -1.37
CA THR A 32 9.00 11.40 -0.90
C THR A 32 10.20 10.82 -1.64
N LEU A 33 11.24 11.64 -1.82
CA LEU A 33 12.52 11.16 -2.37
C LEU A 33 13.26 10.40 -1.27
N ALA A 34 13.61 9.15 -1.53
CA ALA A 34 14.51 8.38 -0.70
C ALA A 34 15.93 8.46 -1.29
N GLY A 35 16.87 8.99 -0.51
CA GLY A 35 18.24 9.19 -0.97
C GLY A 35 18.41 10.47 -1.80
N THR A 36 19.09 10.36 -2.95
CA THR A 36 19.51 11.51 -3.76
C THR A 36 19.01 11.40 -5.20
N PHE A 37 18.62 12.52 -5.77
CA PHE A 37 18.32 12.63 -7.20
C PHE A 37 19.62 12.92 -7.99
N PRO A 38 19.92 12.20 -9.08
CA PRO A 38 21.09 12.49 -9.90
C PRO A 38 20.97 13.88 -10.54
N THR A 39 22.04 14.66 -10.56
CA THR A 39 22.06 16.00 -11.18
C THR A 39 22.78 16.02 -12.53
N VAL A 40 23.61 15.02 -12.81
CA VAL A 40 24.30 14.83 -14.10
C VAL A 40 24.38 13.34 -14.39
N ILE A 41 24.05 12.94 -15.61
CA ILE A 41 24.25 11.59 -16.13
C ILE A 41 25.11 11.71 -17.40
N ALA A 42 26.28 11.10 -17.39
CA ALA A 42 27.19 11.13 -18.54
C ALA A 42 26.55 10.48 -19.78
N ALA A 43 27.04 10.87 -20.96
CA ALA A 43 26.63 10.28 -22.23
C ALA A 43 26.67 8.74 -22.21
N GLY A 44 25.61 8.10 -22.72
CA GLY A 44 25.47 6.64 -22.78
C GLY A 44 25.39 5.93 -21.42
N SER A 45 25.21 6.67 -20.31
CA SER A 45 25.14 6.13 -18.95
C SER A 45 23.75 6.23 -18.36
N GLN A 46 23.57 5.68 -17.15
CA GLN A 46 22.31 5.76 -16.41
C GLN A 46 22.52 6.26 -14.97
N GLY A 47 21.48 6.87 -14.43
CA GLY A 47 21.36 7.22 -13.02
C GLY A 47 20.10 6.61 -12.42
N THR A 48 20.06 6.47 -11.10
CA THR A 48 18.88 5.95 -10.38
C THR A 48 18.48 6.85 -9.23
N PHE A 49 17.20 6.86 -8.89
CA PHE A 49 16.69 7.48 -7.68
C PHE A 49 15.51 6.68 -7.12
N ASP A 50 15.32 6.72 -5.81
CA ASP A 50 14.26 5.98 -5.14
C ASP A 50 13.14 6.93 -4.72
N VAL A 51 11.90 6.55 -5.02
CA VAL A 51 10.70 7.26 -4.55
C VAL A 51 9.98 6.37 -3.56
N GLN A 52 9.76 6.92 -2.37
CA GLN A 52 9.05 6.26 -1.28
C GLN A 52 7.60 6.76 -1.22
N LEU A 53 6.69 5.82 -1.00
CA LEU A 53 5.29 6.10 -0.72
C LEU A 53 5.09 6.32 0.79
N ASP A 54 4.46 7.43 1.15
CA ASP A 54 4.05 7.72 2.52
C ASP A 54 2.83 6.87 2.90
N THR A 55 3.04 5.88 3.75
CA THR A 55 1.99 4.91 4.14
C THR A 55 1.37 5.15 5.51
N ASN A 56 1.57 6.34 6.10
CA ASN A 56 1.08 6.65 7.46
C ASN A 56 -0.45 6.68 7.58
N THR A 57 -1.15 6.90 6.48
CA THR A 57 -2.61 6.98 6.44
C THR A 57 -3.12 6.28 5.20
N ALA A 58 -4.25 5.57 5.34
CA ALA A 58 -4.90 4.96 4.21
C ALA A 58 -5.38 6.05 3.26
N ASN A 59 -4.95 6.00 2.00
CA ASN A 59 -5.27 7.00 1.01
C ASN A 59 -5.03 6.47 -0.41
N THR A 60 -5.69 7.07 -1.39
CA THR A 60 -5.36 6.94 -2.80
C THR A 60 -4.71 8.25 -3.24
N PHE A 61 -3.52 8.17 -3.84
CA PHE A 61 -2.88 9.34 -4.42
C PHE A 61 -2.77 9.18 -5.95
N ASN A 62 -2.88 10.31 -6.63
CA ASN A 62 -2.65 10.47 -8.05
C ASN A 62 -2.00 11.83 -8.25
N GLY A 63 -0.98 11.89 -9.09
CA GLY A 63 -0.32 13.13 -9.43
C GLY A 63 0.77 12.93 -10.46
N GLU A 64 1.52 13.98 -10.72
CA GLU A 64 2.59 13.99 -11.71
C GLU A 64 3.94 14.10 -10.99
N LEU A 65 4.87 13.21 -11.35
CA LEU A 65 6.29 13.38 -11.05
C LEU A 65 6.91 14.14 -12.22
N SER A 66 7.68 15.18 -11.92
CA SER A 66 8.38 15.96 -12.95
C SER A 66 9.77 16.41 -12.52
N PHE A 67 10.65 16.67 -13.49
CA PHE A 67 11.95 17.30 -13.26
C PHE A 67 12.41 18.06 -14.51
N THR A 68 13.30 19.03 -14.31
CA THR A 68 13.91 19.82 -15.38
C THR A 68 15.12 19.09 -15.94
N THR A 69 15.31 19.15 -17.27
CA THR A 69 16.44 18.57 -17.99
C THR A 69 17.01 19.55 -19.03
N ASN A 70 18.26 19.38 -19.45
CA ASN A 70 18.82 20.10 -20.61
C ASN A 70 18.52 19.43 -21.96
N ASP A 71 17.72 18.36 -21.97
CA ASP A 71 17.21 17.75 -23.18
C ASP A 71 16.05 18.57 -23.75
N THR A 72 16.19 19.06 -24.99
CA THR A 72 15.38 20.20 -25.47
C THR A 72 13.91 19.87 -25.75
N ASP A 73 13.63 18.63 -26.13
CA ASP A 73 12.31 18.11 -26.46
C ASP A 73 11.63 17.42 -25.27
N GLU A 74 12.40 17.07 -24.23
CA GLU A 74 11.91 16.40 -23.02
C GLU A 74 11.95 17.31 -21.77
N ASN A 75 12.06 18.63 -21.92
CA ASN A 75 12.10 19.55 -20.77
C ASN A 75 10.79 20.35 -20.55
N PRO A 76 10.09 20.18 -19.41
CA PRO A 76 10.37 19.25 -18.31
C PRO A 76 9.97 17.80 -18.66
N PHE A 77 10.68 16.84 -18.09
CA PHE A 77 10.30 15.43 -18.20
C PHE A 77 9.29 15.13 -17.10
N ASN A 78 8.15 14.54 -17.46
CA ASN A 78 7.08 14.27 -16.52
C ASN A 78 6.29 13.01 -16.87
N PHE A 79 5.68 12.39 -15.86
CA PHE A 79 4.74 11.29 -16.03
C PHE A 79 3.81 11.14 -14.84
N ALA A 80 2.63 10.57 -15.09
CA ALA A 80 1.64 10.31 -14.06
C ALA A 80 2.06 9.13 -13.16
N VAL A 81 1.88 9.31 -11.85
CA VAL A 81 2.09 8.29 -10.83
C VAL A 81 0.83 8.16 -9.97
N SER A 82 0.58 6.95 -9.48
CA SER A 82 -0.54 6.69 -8.59
C SER A 82 -0.27 5.53 -7.66
N GLY A 83 -1.04 5.45 -6.58
CA GLY A 83 -0.99 4.32 -5.67
C GLY A 83 -2.08 4.37 -4.61
N VAL A 84 -2.22 3.26 -3.91
CA VAL A 84 -3.24 3.06 -2.88
C VAL A 84 -2.58 2.50 -1.64
N VAL A 85 -2.79 3.17 -0.51
CA VAL A 85 -2.47 2.68 0.82
C VAL A 85 -3.78 2.17 1.43
N SER A 86 -3.97 0.85 1.41
CA SER A 86 -5.14 0.25 2.07
C SER A 86 -5.02 0.31 3.59
N PRO A 87 -6.14 0.43 4.33
CA PRO A 87 -6.13 0.27 5.78
C PRO A 87 -5.59 -1.11 6.16
N ASN A 88 -5.20 -1.26 7.43
CA ASN A 88 -4.84 -2.56 7.94
C ASN A 88 -6.08 -3.44 8.07
N PRO A 89 -5.92 -4.75 7.87
CA PRO A 89 -6.98 -5.71 8.10
C PRO A 89 -7.53 -5.60 9.53
N VAL A 90 -8.84 -5.71 9.69
CA VAL A 90 -9.52 -5.68 10.99
C VAL A 90 -10.18 -7.02 11.25
N PRO A 91 -10.00 -7.63 12.45
CA PRO A 91 -10.70 -8.87 12.79
C PRO A 91 -12.22 -8.64 12.82
N GLU A 92 -12.98 -9.62 12.34
CA GLU A 92 -14.43 -9.68 12.47
C GLU A 92 -14.81 -11.07 12.96
N ILE A 93 -15.47 -11.17 14.11
CA ILE A 93 -15.70 -12.45 14.77
C ILE A 93 -17.10 -12.99 14.46
N SER A 94 -17.18 -14.28 14.16
CA SER A 94 -18.45 -15.00 14.10
C SER A 94 -18.39 -16.25 14.97
N VAL A 95 -19.45 -16.49 15.75
CA VAL A 95 -19.60 -17.68 16.57
C VAL A 95 -20.77 -18.48 16.02
N ILE A 96 -20.46 -19.65 15.47
CA ILE A 96 -21.42 -20.45 14.73
C ILE A 96 -21.68 -21.74 15.48
N GLN A 97 -22.96 -22.09 15.61
CA GLN A 97 -23.36 -23.42 16.02
C GLN A 97 -24.02 -24.12 14.83
N ASN A 98 -23.46 -25.26 14.42
CA ASN A 98 -23.80 -25.94 13.18
C ASN A 98 -23.66 -25.00 11.96
N THR A 99 -24.77 -24.41 11.50
CA THR A 99 -24.83 -23.47 10.37
C THR A 99 -25.41 -22.10 10.76
N THR A 100 -25.72 -21.89 12.04
CA THR A 100 -26.37 -20.66 12.52
C THR A 100 -25.36 -19.78 13.25
N ASN A 101 -25.19 -18.55 12.77
CA ASN A 101 -24.42 -17.54 13.48
C ASN A 101 -25.19 -17.06 14.72
N ILE A 102 -24.49 -16.96 15.84
CA ILE A 102 -24.99 -16.40 17.08
C ILE A 102 -24.56 -14.93 17.08
N ALA A 103 -25.52 -14.03 16.84
CA ALA A 103 -25.26 -12.60 16.74
C ALA A 103 -24.81 -12.01 18.09
N ASP A 104 -23.86 -11.08 18.05
CA ASP A 104 -23.45 -10.33 19.24
C ASP A 104 -24.62 -9.51 19.81
N ASN A 105 -24.69 -9.41 21.14
CA ASN A 105 -25.72 -8.74 21.97
C ASN A 105 -27.19 -9.17 21.79
N THR A 106 -27.56 -9.85 20.69
CA THR A 106 -28.95 -10.18 20.34
C THR A 106 -29.18 -11.66 20.07
N GLY A 107 -28.13 -12.42 19.81
CA GLY A 107 -28.19 -13.86 19.60
C GLY A 107 -28.51 -14.61 20.89
N THR A 108 -29.24 -15.71 20.75
CA THR A 108 -29.52 -16.64 21.85
C THR A 108 -29.21 -18.05 21.39
N PHE A 109 -28.71 -18.88 22.31
CA PHE A 109 -28.49 -20.29 22.06
C PHE A 109 -29.06 -21.12 23.21
N ASP A 110 -29.87 -22.12 22.88
CA ASP A 110 -30.45 -23.04 23.85
C ASP A 110 -29.68 -24.38 23.82
N PHE A 111 -29.20 -24.83 24.98
CA PHE A 111 -28.55 -26.13 25.13
C PHE A 111 -29.57 -27.29 25.08
N GLY A 112 -30.86 -27.00 25.21
CA GLY A 112 -31.93 -27.98 25.36
C GLY A 112 -32.05 -28.48 26.79
N THR A 113 -32.57 -29.70 26.96
CA THR A 113 -32.77 -30.33 28.27
C THR A 113 -31.80 -31.50 28.51
N SER A 114 -31.55 -31.82 29.78
CA SER A 114 -30.73 -32.97 30.21
C SER A 114 -31.29 -33.57 31.50
N THR A 115 -31.02 -34.85 31.75
CA THR A 115 -31.30 -35.50 33.03
C THR A 115 -30.22 -35.22 34.06
N VAL A 116 -30.57 -35.31 35.35
CA VAL A 116 -29.63 -35.11 36.46
C VAL A 116 -28.45 -36.08 36.32
N GLY A 117 -27.23 -35.53 36.39
CA GLY A 117 -25.98 -36.29 36.26
C GLY A 117 -25.51 -36.53 34.81
N SER A 118 -26.24 -36.06 33.80
CA SER A 118 -25.86 -36.19 32.39
C SER A 118 -25.27 -34.89 31.83
N VAL A 119 -24.20 -35.02 31.04
CA VAL A 119 -23.50 -33.89 30.40
C VAL A 119 -24.11 -33.61 29.03
N VAL A 120 -24.33 -32.33 28.73
CA VAL A 120 -24.62 -31.85 27.36
C VAL A 120 -23.43 -31.03 26.89
N SER A 121 -22.81 -31.49 25.80
CA SER A 121 -21.72 -30.78 25.15
C SER A 121 -22.16 -30.28 23.78
N LYS A 122 -21.73 -29.05 23.43
CA LYS A 122 -21.90 -28.46 22.11
C LYS A 122 -20.55 -27.94 21.63
N THR A 123 -20.28 -28.12 20.35
CA THR A 123 -19.13 -27.53 19.68
C THR A 123 -19.60 -26.27 18.96
N PHE A 124 -18.80 -25.22 19.08
CA PHE A 124 -18.99 -23.97 18.35
C PHE A 124 -17.80 -23.78 17.42
N THR A 125 -18.07 -23.25 16.24
CA THR A 125 -17.05 -22.80 15.31
C THR A 125 -16.84 -21.31 15.56
N ILE A 126 -15.58 -20.89 15.68
CA ILE A 126 -15.21 -19.48 15.73
C ILE A 126 -14.53 -19.17 14.40
N GLU A 127 -15.06 -18.20 13.69
CA GLU A 127 -14.51 -17.71 12.43
C GLU A 127 -14.02 -16.28 12.59
N ASN A 128 -12.89 -15.97 11.95
CA ASN A 128 -12.46 -14.60 11.71
C ASN A 128 -12.80 -14.25 10.27
N ASN A 129 -13.90 -13.53 10.10
CA ASN A 129 -14.42 -13.02 8.83
C ASN A 129 -13.92 -11.60 8.52
N GLY A 130 -12.85 -11.18 9.20
CA GLY A 130 -12.22 -9.88 8.99
C GLY A 130 -11.65 -9.73 7.57
N THR A 131 -11.47 -8.49 7.15
CA THR A 131 -10.71 -8.14 5.93
C THR A 131 -9.24 -8.03 6.23
#